data_AF-A0AAV0Q5Z8-F1
#
_entry.id   AF-A0AAV0Q5Z8-F1
#
_cell.length_a   1.000
_cell.length_b   1.000
_cell.length_c   1.000
_cell.angle_alpha   90.00
_cell.angle_beta   90.00
_cell.angle_gamma   90.00
#
_symmetry.space_group_name_H-M   'P 1'
#
loop_
_entity.id
_entity.type
_entity.pdbx_description
1 polymer ?
#
loop_
_entity_poly.entity_id
_entity_poly.type
_entity_poly.pdbx_seq_one_letter_code
_entity_poly.pdbx_strand_id
1 'polypeptide(L)'
;MSGFHPTRIPVFTTLANEFAVFDRWFASVPASTQPNRFYVHSATSHGATSNVRKDLIRGFPQKTIFDSLDENGLSFGIYYQSIPATLFFSSLRKLKNIFKFHNYALKFKSHAAEGKLPNYVVVEQRWYDVPFGLANDDHPSHDVAEGQKFVKEVYEILRASPQWKEMAFLITYDEHGGFYDHVPTPVTGVPSPDGIVGPDPFYFRFDRLGVRVPTFLISPWIDRGTGKCLIICLCENFVLHAYGDSFPPILSGIRILPPFDVLMSFSFPRKSCCL
;
A
#
# COMPACT_ATOMS: atom_id res chain seq x y z
N MET A 1 -12.63 -22.03 -12.88
CA MET A 1 -11.93 -21.21 -11.86
C MET A 1 -12.51 -19.82 -11.95
N SER A 2 -12.65 -19.10 -10.83
CA SER A 2 -13.47 -17.88 -10.77
C SER A 2 -12.61 -16.64 -10.57
N GLY A 3 -12.92 -15.60 -11.34
CA GLY A 3 -12.34 -14.26 -11.24
C GLY A 3 -13.26 -13.26 -11.95
N PHE A 4 -13.12 -11.97 -11.67
CA PHE A 4 -14.01 -10.96 -12.24
C PHE A 4 -13.70 -10.70 -13.71
N HIS A 5 -14.70 -10.87 -14.58
CA HIS A 5 -14.62 -10.43 -15.98
C HIS A 5 -14.46 -8.89 -16.02
N PRO A 6 -13.66 -8.30 -16.93
CA PRO A 6 -13.39 -6.85 -16.94
C PRO A 6 -14.62 -5.95 -16.89
N THR A 7 -15.73 -6.34 -17.53
CA THR A 7 -17.01 -5.59 -17.49
C THR A 7 -17.70 -5.58 -16.12
N ARG A 8 -17.35 -6.49 -15.21
CA ARG A 8 -17.78 -6.47 -13.79
C ARG A 8 -16.89 -5.56 -12.94
N ILE A 9 -15.65 -5.32 -13.36
CA ILE A 9 -14.69 -4.44 -12.68
C ILE A 9 -14.21 -3.27 -13.57
N PRO A 10 -15.12 -2.38 -14.02
CA PRO A 10 -14.80 -1.31 -14.98
C PRO A 10 -13.78 -0.27 -14.50
N VAL A 11 -13.75 0.10 -13.21
CA VAL A 11 -12.77 1.09 -12.69
C VAL A 11 -11.36 0.51 -12.70
N PHE A 12 -11.08 -0.64 -12.05
CA PHE A 12 -9.80 -1.35 -12.17
C PHE A 12 -9.42 -1.66 -13.63
N THR A 13 -10.37 -2.04 -14.50
CA THR A 13 -10.11 -2.25 -15.94
C THR A 13 -9.65 -0.97 -16.63
N THR A 14 -10.23 0.19 -16.27
CA THR A 14 -9.82 1.49 -16.81
C THR A 14 -8.42 1.85 -16.32
N LEU A 15 -8.16 1.71 -15.01
CA LEU A 15 -6.84 1.99 -14.43
C LEU A 15 -5.75 1.07 -15.02
N ALA A 16 -6.06 -0.19 -15.30
CA ALA A 16 -5.15 -1.16 -15.92
C ALA A 16 -4.79 -0.87 -17.39
N ASN A 17 -5.61 -0.08 -18.09
CA ASN A 17 -5.37 0.31 -19.49
C ASN A 17 -4.72 1.71 -19.59
N GLU A 18 -5.00 2.59 -18.63
CA GLU A 18 -4.48 3.96 -18.60
C GLU A 18 -3.14 4.09 -17.86
N PHE A 19 -2.82 3.19 -16.92
CA PHE A 19 -1.66 3.31 -16.02
C PHE A 19 -0.91 1.98 -15.85
N ALA A 20 0.12 1.97 -15.01
CA ALA A 20 0.97 0.80 -14.80
C ALA A 20 0.32 -0.24 -13.87
N VAL A 21 0.51 -1.52 -14.18
CA VAL A 21 0.05 -2.66 -13.38
C VAL A 21 1.22 -3.60 -13.11
N PHE A 22 1.40 -4.01 -11.86
CA PHE A 22 2.42 -4.96 -11.45
C PHE A 22 1.84 -6.38 -11.54
N ASP A 23 2.27 -7.14 -12.54
CA ASP A 23 1.83 -8.51 -12.79
C ASP A 23 2.65 -9.56 -12.01
N ARG A 24 3.70 -9.14 -11.31
CA ARG A 24 4.58 -9.98 -10.48
C ARG A 24 4.80 -9.41 -9.09
N TRP A 25 3.70 -8.89 -8.55
CA TRP A 25 3.55 -8.37 -7.19
C TRP A 25 2.96 -9.47 -6.30
N PHE A 26 3.50 -9.68 -5.11
CA PHE A 26 3.15 -10.82 -4.25
C PHE A 26 2.91 -10.33 -2.82
N ALA A 27 1.86 -10.83 -2.17
CA ALA A 27 1.66 -10.62 -0.74
C ALA A 27 2.94 -11.04 0.00
N SER A 28 3.42 -10.19 0.89
CA SER A 28 4.75 -10.33 1.52
C SER A 28 4.90 -11.67 2.27
N VAL A 29 3.82 -12.22 2.78
CA VAL A 29 3.75 -13.54 3.42
C VAL A 29 2.51 -14.34 3.03
N PRO A 30 2.59 -15.69 3.00
CA PRO A 30 1.44 -16.59 2.86
C PRO A 30 0.65 -16.65 4.18
N ALA A 31 0.07 -15.52 4.59
CA ALA A 31 -0.55 -15.30 5.89
C ALA A 31 -1.75 -14.35 5.78
N SER A 32 -2.48 -14.21 6.89
CA SER A 32 -3.63 -13.28 6.99
C SER A 32 -3.24 -11.81 6.82
N THR A 33 -4.26 -10.98 6.63
CA THR A 33 -4.22 -9.51 6.53
C THR A 33 -3.17 -8.77 7.35
N GLN A 34 -3.18 -8.87 8.69
CA GLN A 34 -2.39 -7.96 9.52
C GLN A 34 -0.87 -8.17 9.36
N PRO A 35 -0.33 -9.40 9.34
CA PRO A 35 1.04 -9.67 8.88
C PRO A 35 1.43 -8.93 7.59
N ASN A 36 0.63 -9.02 6.52
CA ASN A 36 0.93 -8.33 5.26
C ASN A 36 0.83 -6.80 5.40
N ARG A 37 -0.17 -6.26 6.11
CA ARG A 37 -0.27 -4.82 6.43
C ARG A 37 0.87 -4.30 7.32
N PHE A 38 1.60 -5.19 8.00
CA PHE A 38 2.81 -4.80 8.73
C PHE A 38 4.02 -4.69 7.83
N TYR A 39 4.25 -5.66 6.93
CA TYR A 39 5.30 -5.56 5.91
C TYR A 39 5.19 -4.25 5.13
N VAL A 40 3.98 -3.98 4.60
CA VAL A 40 3.53 -2.73 3.97
C VAL A 40 4.09 -1.47 4.66
N HIS A 41 4.00 -1.36 6.00
CA HIS A 41 4.39 -0.13 6.71
C HIS A 41 5.68 -0.19 7.54
N SER A 42 6.36 -1.35 7.63
CA SER A 42 7.44 -1.54 8.62
C SER A 42 8.50 -2.58 8.25
N ALA A 43 8.61 -2.92 6.97
CA ALA A 43 9.53 -3.93 6.42
C ALA A 43 9.37 -5.38 6.94
N THR A 44 8.63 -5.62 8.03
CA THR A 44 8.44 -6.93 8.67
C THR A 44 7.06 -7.08 9.31
N SER A 45 6.59 -8.31 9.51
CA SER A 45 5.48 -8.63 10.42
C SER A 45 5.92 -8.86 11.87
N HIS A 46 7.22 -8.75 12.17
CA HIS A 46 7.82 -8.97 13.50
C HIS A 46 7.39 -10.33 14.10
N GLY A 47 7.58 -11.39 13.31
CA GLY A 47 7.18 -12.76 13.66
C GLY A 47 5.68 -13.06 13.54
N ALA A 48 4.81 -12.09 13.28
CA ALA A 48 3.37 -12.36 13.17
C ALA A 48 3.03 -13.16 11.89
N THR A 49 2.28 -14.24 12.07
CA THR A 49 1.78 -15.14 11.01
C THR A 49 0.24 -15.17 10.91
N SER A 50 -0.47 -14.48 11.81
CA SER A 50 -1.93 -14.37 11.81
C SER A 50 -2.41 -13.15 12.60
N ASN A 51 -3.72 -12.90 12.58
CA ASN A 51 -4.35 -11.73 13.21
C ASN A 51 -4.54 -11.91 14.75
N VAL A 52 -3.45 -12.13 15.50
CA VAL A 52 -3.51 -12.44 16.95
C VAL A 52 -3.97 -11.22 17.77
N ARG A 53 -5.23 -11.25 18.23
CA ARG A 53 -5.89 -10.13 18.95
C ARG A 53 -5.09 -9.60 20.15
N LYS A 54 -4.40 -10.47 20.90
CA LYS A 54 -3.58 -10.06 22.06
C LYS A 54 -2.44 -9.14 21.65
N ASP A 55 -1.76 -9.45 20.57
CA ASP A 55 -0.56 -8.73 20.12
C ASP A 55 -0.93 -7.48 19.33
N LEU A 56 -2.05 -7.52 18.58
CA LEU A 56 -2.71 -6.32 18.04
C LEU A 56 -3.06 -5.30 19.13
N ILE A 57 -3.61 -5.76 20.26
CA ILE A 57 -3.90 -4.91 21.43
C ILE A 57 -2.61 -4.40 22.08
N ARG A 58 -1.60 -5.26 22.27
CA ARG A 58 -0.28 -4.87 22.83
C ARG A 58 0.41 -3.79 21.98
N GLY A 59 0.30 -3.91 20.67
CA GLY A 59 0.96 -3.04 19.70
C GLY A 59 2.33 -3.57 19.30
N PHE A 60 2.64 -3.41 18.00
CA PHE A 60 3.82 -3.93 17.34
C PHE A 60 5.02 -2.96 17.49
N PRO A 61 6.24 -3.46 17.84
CA PRO A 61 7.35 -2.62 18.27
C PRO A 61 8.34 -2.21 17.17
N GLN A 62 8.27 -2.81 15.98
CA GLN A 62 9.22 -2.51 14.90
C GLN A 62 9.14 -1.06 14.42
N LYS A 63 10.26 -0.56 13.88
CA LYS A 63 10.31 0.76 13.23
C LYS A 63 9.37 0.76 12.03
N THR A 64 8.71 1.89 11.78
CA THR A 64 7.83 2.06 10.63
C THR A 64 8.36 3.09 9.65
N ILE A 65 7.84 3.06 8.41
CA ILE A 65 7.99 4.15 7.45
C ILE A 65 7.59 5.52 8.05
N PHE A 66 6.59 5.55 8.93
CA PHE A 66 6.15 6.78 9.59
C PHE A 66 7.19 7.33 10.58
N ASP A 67 7.93 6.45 11.26
CA ASP A 67 9.07 6.85 12.10
C ASP A 67 10.24 7.34 11.22
N SER A 68 10.56 6.63 10.13
CA SER A 68 11.59 7.03 9.15
C SER A 68 11.29 8.38 8.48
N LEU A 69 10.02 8.68 8.18
CA LEU A 69 9.59 9.98 7.63
C LEU A 69 9.77 11.10 8.65
N ASP A 70 9.32 10.91 9.89
CA ASP A 70 9.41 11.90 10.97
C ASP A 70 10.89 12.21 11.34
N GLU A 71 11.76 11.19 11.34
CA GLU A 71 13.21 11.34 11.48
C GLU A 71 13.86 12.18 10.36
N ASN A 72 13.32 12.12 9.15
CA ASN A 72 13.79 12.89 7.99
C ASN A 72 13.03 14.23 7.79
N GLY A 73 12.20 14.64 8.75
CA GLY A 73 11.41 15.87 8.68
C GLY A 73 10.28 15.86 7.65
N LEU A 74 9.95 14.69 7.09
CA LEU A 74 8.88 14.51 6.10
C LEU A 74 7.52 14.28 6.79
N SER A 75 6.47 14.79 6.14
CA SER A 75 5.10 14.73 6.68
C SER A 75 4.35 13.48 6.24
N PHE A 76 3.47 12.97 7.10
CA PHE A 76 2.54 11.89 6.76
C PHE A 76 1.12 12.18 7.28
N GLY A 77 0.12 11.51 6.70
CA GLY A 77 -1.28 11.61 7.13
C GLY A 77 -2.06 10.34 6.81
N ILE A 78 -2.91 9.92 7.75
CA ILE A 78 -3.68 8.68 7.71
C ILE A 78 -5.17 9.05 7.68
N TYR A 79 -5.82 8.83 6.53
CA TYR A 79 -7.21 9.20 6.28
C TYR A 79 -8.10 7.97 6.32
N TYR A 80 -8.92 7.83 7.36
CA TYR A 80 -9.60 6.58 7.69
C TYR A 80 -11.14 6.65 7.64
N GLN A 81 -11.78 5.57 7.19
CA GLN A 81 -13.22 5.36 7.27
C GLN A 81 -13.64 4.41 8.40
N SER A 82 -12.72 3.63 8.95
CA SER A 82 -12.89 2.71 10.10
C SER A 82 -11.70 2.84 11.06
N ILE A 83 -11.66 2.06 12.16
CA ILE A 83 -10.52 2.11 13.09
C ILE A 83 -9.21 1.84 12.31
N PRO A 84 -8.22 2.76 12.35
CA PRO A 84 -6.98 2.60 11.58
C PRO A 84 -6.19 1.35 12.00
N ALA A 85 -5.91 0.45 11.05
CA ALA A 85 -5.00 -0.68 11.21
C ALA A 85 -3.56 -0.21 11.48
N THR A 86 -3.19 0.97 10.99
CA THR A 86 -1.95 1.68 11.35
C THR A 86 -1.79 1.88 12.87
N LEU A 87 -2.87 1.95 13.67
CA LEU A 87 -2.79 1.97 15.14
C LEU A 87 -2.35 0.65 15.78
N PHE A 88 -2.14 -0.42 15.01
CA PHE A 88 -1.46 -1.62 15.53
C PHE A 88 0.04 -1.41 15.76
N PHE A 89 0.66 -0.38 15.16
CA PHE A 89 2.02 0.02 15.52
C PHE A 89 2.07 0.80 16.83
N SER A 90 2.95 0.39 17.74
CA SER A 90 3.16 1.07 19.02
C SER A 90 3.70 2.49 18.85
N SER A 91 4.48 2.76 17.79
CA SER A 91 5.02 4.10 17.50
C SER A 91 3.93 5.10 17.12
N LEU A 92 2.91 4.68 16.38
CA LEU A 92 1.79 5.55 15.99
C LEU A 92 0.83 5.88 17.14
N ARG A 93 0.89 5.16 18.26
CA ARG A 93 0.14 5.48 19.49
C ARG A 93 0.75 6.62 20.33
N LYS A 94 1.95 7.11 19.98
CA LYS A 94 2.62 8.22 20.66
C LYS A 94 1.84 9.53 20.45
N LEU A 95 1.67 10.35 21.49
CA LEU A 95 0.89 11.61 21.45
C LEU A 95 1.27 12.56 20.31
N LYS A 96 2.54 12.61 19.89
CA LYS A 96 3.00 13.42 18.73
C LYS A 96 2.24 13.13 17.43
N ASN A 97 1.69 11.92 17.30
CA ASN A 97 1.02 11.44 16.08
C ASN A 97 -0.49 11.69 16.08
N ILE A 98 -1.09 12.21 17.17
CA ILE A 98 -2.56 12.38 17.27
C ILE A 98 -3.14 13.24 16.13
N PHE A 99 -2.41 14.28 15.69
CA PHE A 99 -2.83 15.17 14.60
C PHE A 99 -2.51 14.64 13.20
N LYS A 100 -1.93 13.44 13.06
CA LYS A 100 -1.66 12.77 11.78
C LYS A 100 -2.85 11.90 11.32
N PHE A 101 -3.80 11.64 12.21
CA PHE A 101 -5.00 10.85 11.96
C PHE A 101 -6.19 11.74 11.59
N HIS A 102 -6.88 11.39 10.51
CA HIS A 102 -7.93 12.21 9.91
C HIS A 102 -9.13 11.35 9.51
N ASN A 103 -10.35 11.73 9.88
CA ASN A 103 -11.53 11.08 9.31
C ASN A 103 -11.60 11.39 7.80
N TYR A 104 -11.62 10.35 6.98
CA TYR A 104 -11.57 10.44 5.53
C TYR A 104 -12.63 11.38 4.95
N ALA A 105 -13.91 11.17 5.31
CA ALA A 105 -15.04 11.91 4.75
C ALA A 105 -15.03 13.41 5.13
N LEU A 106 -14.49 13.76 6.30
CA LEU A 106 -14.41 15.15 6.75
C LEU A 106 -13.17 15.90 6.26
N LYS A 107 -12.08 15.21 5.93
CA LYS A 107 -10.75 15.83 5.74
C LYS A 107 -10.03 15.49 4.44
N PHE A 108 -10.25 14.33 3.81
CA PHE A 108 -9.45 13.93 2.65
C PHE A 108 -9.68 14.86 1.45
N LYS A 109 -10.95 15.08 1.07
CA LYS A 109 -11.32 15.94 -0.06
C LYS A 109 -10.93 17.41 0.14
N SER A 110 -11.04 17.94 1.36
CA SER A 110 -10.65 19.32 1.68
C SER A 110 -9.13 19.49 1.68
N HIS A 111 -8.37 18.60 2.33
CA HIS A 111 -6.91 18.65 2.30
C HIS A 111 -6.36 18.47 0.87
N ALA A 112 -6.98 17.61 0.05
CA ALA A 112 -6.64 17.46 -1.37
C ALA A 112 -6.91 18.73 -2.19
N ALA A 113 -8.09 19.32 -2.07
CA ALA A 113 -8.46 20.54 -2.80
C ALA A 113 -7.64 21.78 -2.37
N GLU A 114 -7.28 21.86 -1.09
CA GLU A 114 -6.49 22.96 -0.51
C GLU A 114 -4.97 22.82 -0.76
N GLY A 115 -4.51 21.73 -1.38
CA GLY A 115 -3.07 21.48 -1.61
C GLY A 115 -2.30 21.18 -0.31
N LYS A 116 -2.95 20.51 0.65
CA LYS A 116 -2.44 20.22 2.00
C LYS A 116 -2.28 18.71 2.26
N LEU A 117 -2.17 17.89 1.22
CA LEU A 117 -1.81 16.48 1.40
C LEU A 117 -0.31 16.37 1.73
N PRO A 118 0.05 15.63 2.79
CA PRO A 118 1.45 15.46 3.22
C PRO A 118 2.28 14.61 2.24
N ASN A 119 3.60 14.54 2.46
CA ASN A 119 4.55 13.81 1.61
C ASN A 119 4.19 12.32 1.44
N TYR A 120 3.58 11.71 2.46
CA TYR A 120 3.10 10.34 2.44
C TYR A 120 1.67 10.24 2.97
N VAL A 121 0.75 9.80 2.11
CA VAL A 121 -0.67 9.61 2.45
C VAL A 121 -1.02 8.13 2.45
N VAL A 122 -1.63 7.69 3.56
CA VAL A 122 -2.34 6.40 3.65
C VAL A 122 -3.84 6.67 3.68
N VAL A 123 -4.59 5.98 2.83
CA VAL A 123 -6.06 5.99 2.81
C VAL A 123 -6.54 4.62 3.31
N GLU A 124 -7.18 4.60 4.47
CA GLU A 124 -7.75 3.38 5.08
C GLU A 124 -9.27 3.34 4.88
N GLN A 125 -9.72 2.27 4.22
CA GLN A 125 -11.10 2.04 3.82
C GLN A 125 -12.02 1.58 4.98
N ARG A 126 -13.28 1.25 4.67
CA ARG A 126 -14.29 0.76 5.62
C ARG A 126 -14.30 -0.77 5.64
N TRP A 127 -13.87 -1.35 6.77
CA TRP A 127 -13.73 -2.80 6.98
C TRP A 127 -15.05 -3.57 7.21
N TYR A 128 -16.15 -2.86 7.49
CA TYR A 128 -17.42 -3.44 7.94
C TYR A 128 -18.62 -2.68 7.38
N ASP A 129 -19.70 -3.40 7.10
CA ASP A 129 -21.00 -2.80 6.86
C ASP A 129 -21.46 -2.00 8.08
N VAL A 130 -21.86 -0.75 7.87
CA VAL A 130 -22.49 0.10 8.89
C VAL A 130 -23.83 0.64 8.37
N PRO A 131 -24.78 1.07 9.22
CA PRO A 131 -26.11 1.52 8.79
C PRO A 131 -26.13 2.68 7.78
N PHE A 132 -25.00 3.36 7.57
CA PHE A 132 -24.82 4.49 6.65
C PHE A 132 -23.82 4.21 5.51
N GLY A 133 -23.48 2.93 5.27
CA GLY A 133 -22.66 2.52 4.12
C GLY A 133 -22.02 1.14 4.29
N LEU A 134 -22.04 0.35 3.21
CA LEU A 134 -21.44 -0.99 3.15
C LEU A 134 -19.90 -0.92 3.20
N ALA A 135 -19.25 -2.03 3.56
CA ALA A 135 -17.80 -2.18 3.43
C ALA A 135 -17.34 -1.99 1.97
N ASN A 136 -16.14 -1.43 1.81
CA ASN A 136 -15.57 -1.04 0.51
C ASN A 136 -14.09 -1.45 0.40
N ASP A 137 -13.75 -2.60 0.98
CA ASP A 137 -12.40 -3.14 1.11
C ASP A 137 -12.12 -4.35 0.21
N ASP A 138 -13.07 -4.69 -0.67
CA ASP A 138 -13.02 -5.85 -1.58
C ASP A 138 -12.77 -7.21 -0.89
N HIS A 139 -12.99 -7.30 0.43
CA HIS A 139 -12.91 -8.56 1.16
C HIS A 139 -13.95 -9.56 0.59
N PRO A 140 -13.70 -10.88 0.52
CA PRO A 140 -14.54 -11.84 -0.21
C PRO A 140 -16.02 -11.97 0.21
N SER A 141 -16.43 -11.31 1.30
CA SER A 141 -17.81 -11.22 1.79
C SER A 141 -18.57 -9.95 1.34
N HIS A 142 -17.88 -8.97 0.75
CA HIS A 142 -18.41 -7.63 0.47
C HIS A 142 -18.59 -7.40 -1.04
N ASP A 143 -19.40 -6.41 -1.43
CA ASP A 143 -19.60 -6.09 -2.86
C ASP A 143 -18.43 -5.25 -3.40
N VAL A 144 -17.66 -5.84 -4.32
CA VAL A 144 -16.55 -5.20 -5.05
C VAL A 144 -17.01 -3.95 -5.82
N ALA A 145 -18.31 -3.78 -6.07
CA ALA A 145 -18.85 -2.51 -6.58
C ALA A 145 -18.60 -1.32 -5.63
N GLU A 146 -18.48 -1.52 -4.32
CA GLU A 146 -18.21 -0.47 -3.34
C GLU A 146 -16.72 -0.09 -3.27
N GLY A 147 -15.79 -1.07 -3.30
CA GLY A 147 -14.37 -0.80 -3.44
C GLY A 147 -14.04 -0.08 -4.75
N GLN A 148 -14.70 -0.47 -5.84
CA GLN A 148 -14.63 0.20 -7.13
C GLN A 148 -15.13 1.66 -7.11
N LYS A 149 -16.22 1.95 -6.38
CA LYS A 149 -16.68 3.33 -6.15
C LYS A 149 -15.66 4.12 -5.34
N PHE A 150 -15.10 3.52 -4.29
CA PHE A 150 -14.13 4.15 -3.41
C PHE A 150 -12.82 4.49 -4.12
N VAL A 151 -12.23 3.55 -4.85
CA VAL A 151 -11.02 3.77 -5.67
C VAL A 151 -11.26 4.86 -6.71
N LYS A 152 -12.44 4.90 -7.34
CA LYS A 152 -12.81 6.01 -8.25
C LYS A 152 -12.88 7.35 -7.51
N GLU A 153 -13.50 7.39 -6.33
CA GLU A 153 -13.63 8.63 -5.54
C GLU A 153 -12.26 9.17 -5.14
N VAL A 154 -11.37 8.31 -4.62
CA VAL A 154 -10.00 8.67 -4.25
C VAL A 154 -9.22 9.19 -5.46
N TYR A 155 -9.30 8.50 -6.61
CA TYR A 155 -8.65 8.94 -7.84
C TYR A 155 -9.13 10.32 -8.31
N GLU A 156 -10.45 10.57 -8.34
CA GLU A 156 -10.98 11.87 -8.80
C GLU A 156 -10.66 13.00 -7.81
N ILE A 157 -10.60 12.71 -6.50
CA ILE A 157 -10.16 13.67 -5.47
C ILE A 157 -8.68 14.03 -5.66
N LEU A 158 -7.80 13.03 -5.85
CA LEU A 158 -6.37 13.26 -6.07
C LEU A 158 -6.11 13.99 -7.39
N ARG A 159 -6.79 13.58 -8.48
CA ARG A 159 -6.70 14.19 -9.81
C ARG A 159 -7.17 15.65 -9.84
N ALA A 160 -8.12 16.02 -8.99
CA ALA A 160 -8.59 17.39 -8.83
C ALA A 160 -7.70 18.25 -7.92
N SER A 161 -6.71 17.68 -7.23
CA SER A 161 -5.79 18.42 -6.38
C SER A 161 -4.80 19.27 -7.19
N PRO A 162 -4.45 20.49 -6.75
CA PRO A 162 -3.32 21.23 -7.34
C PRO A 162 -1.99 20.46 -7.23
N GLN A 163 -1.86 19.54 -6.26
CA GLN A 163 -0.68 18.68 -6.09
C GLN A 163 -0.62 17.50 -7.09
N TRP A 164 -1.65 17.24 -7.91
CA TRP A 164 -1.72 16.03 -8.76
C TRP A 164 -0.48 15.81 -9.63
N LYS A 165 0.12 16.90 -10.15
CA LYS A 165 1.33 16.86 -11.00
C LYS A 165 2.60 16.40 -10.28
N GLU A 166 2.54 16.29 -8.95
CA GLU A 166 3.62 15.83 -8.07
C GLU A 166 3.27 14.52 -7.36
N MET A 167 2.15 13.87 -7.75
CA MET A 167 1.61 12.67 -7.12
C MET A 167 1.90 11.37 -7.88
N ALA A 168 2.07 10.30 -7.12
CA ALA A 168 2.01 8.93 -7.61
C ALA A 168 1.13 8.12 -6.64
N PHE A 169 -0.02 7.67 -7.13
CA PHE A 169 -1.07 6.95 -6.41
C PHE A 169 -0.93 5.45 -6.67
N LEU A 170 -0.30 4.74 -5.73
CA LEU A 170 -0.17 3.28 -5.73
C LEU A 170 -1.42 2.65 -5.10
N ILE A 171 -1.85 1.49 -5.60
CA ILE A 171 -2.96 0.67 -5.07
C ILE A 171 -2.46 -0.77 -4.95
N THR A 172 -2.64 -1.40 -3.79
CA THR A 172 -2.32 -2.82 -3.51
C THR A 172 -3.37 -3.42 -2.58
N TYR A 173 -3.41 -4.74 -2.47
CA TYR A 173 -4.17 -5.50 -1.48
C TYR A 173 -3.22 -6.12 -0.46
N ASP A 174 -3.71 -6.48 0.74
CA ASP A 174 -2.90 -7.18 1.74
C ASP A 174 -2.79 -8.69 1.49
N GLU A 175 -3.81 -9.33 0.91
CA GLU A 175 -3.75 -10.74 0.53
C GLU A 175 -4.71 -11.04 -0.65
N HIS A 176 -4.70 -12.30 -1.12
CA HIS A 176 -5.42 -12.73 -2.32
C HIS A 176 -6.93 -13.03 -2.13
N GLY A 177 -7.46 -12.96 -0.91
CA GLY A 177 -8.86 -13.27 -0.60
C GLY A 177 -9.28 -14.72 -0.89
N GLY A 178 -8.32 -15.65 -0.95
CA GLY A 178 -8.57 -17.04 -1.37
C GLY A 178 -8.85 -17.22 -2.87
N PHE A 179 -8.73 -16.19 -3.70
CA PHE A 179 -8.84 -16.32 -5.16
C PHE A 179 -7.60 -17.06 -5.71
N TYR A 180 -7.83 -18.04 -6.58
CA TYR A 180 -6.73 -18.78 -7.22
C TYR A 180 -5.93 -17.87 -8.16
N ASP A 181 -4.60 -17.91 -8.00
CA ASP A 181 -3.66 -17.47 -9.02
C ASP A 181 -2.80 -18.66 -9.51
N HIS A 182 -2.35 -18.56 -10.76
CA HIS A 182 -1.63 -19.63 -11.46
C HIS A 182 -0.09 -19.53 -11.40
N VAL A 183 0.47 -18.42 -10.90
CA VAL A 183 1.93 -18.28 -10.79
C VAL A 183 2.41 -18.82 -9.44
N PRO A 184 3.36 -19.79 -9.41
CA PRO A 184 3.96 -20.27 -8.18
C PRO A 184 4.59 -19.13 -7.37
N THR A 185 4.40 -19.15 -6.05
CA THR A 185 4.94 -18.12 -5.17
C THR A 185 6.47 -18.26 -5.03
N PRO A 186 7.22 -17.16 -4.91
CA PRO A 186 8.67 -17.24 -4.65
C PRO A 186 8.98 -17.92 -3.32
N VAL A 187 9.66 -19.08 -3.40
CA VAL A 187 10.13 -19.91 -2.27
C VAL A 187 11.65 -20.08 -2.25
N THR A 188 12.38 -19.29 -3.03
CA THR A 188 13.85 -19.28 -3.11
C THR A 188 14.34 -17.84 -3.26
N GLY A 189 15.49 -17.52 -2.64
CA GLY A 189 16.07 -16.17 -2.69
C GLY A 189 15.28 -15.08 -1.94
N VAL A 190 14.27 -15.46 -1.15
CA VAL A 190 13.51 -14.54 -0.28
C VAL A 190 14.18 -14.49 1.10
N PRO A 191 14.80 -13.36 1.50
CA PRO A 191 15.37 -13.21 2.83
C PRO A 191 14.28 -13.00 3.89
N SER A 192 14.51 -13.55 5.08
CA SER A 192 13.81 -13.10 6.30
C SER A 192 14.20 -11.65 6.59
N PRO A 193 13.25 -10.74 6.90
CA PRO A 193 13.52 -9.30 7.00
C PRO A 193 14.33 -8.91 8.24
N ASP A 194 14.12 -9.61 9.36
CA ASP A 194 14.64 -9.29 10.69
C ASP A 194 15.22 -10.51 11.43
N GLY A 195 15.18 -11.69 10.80
CA GLY A 195 15.62 -12.96 11.40
C GLY A 195 14.65 -13.54 12.44
N ILE A 196 13.50 -12.91 12.69
CA ILE A 196 12.50 -13.41 13.63
C ILE A 196 11.72 -14.55 12.97
N VAL A 197 11.55 -15.66 13.68
CA VAL A 197 10.69 -16.78 13.26
C VAL A 197 9.28 -16.63 13.81
N GLY A 198 8.31 -17.22 13.11
CA GLY A 198 6.92 -17.27 13.57
C GLY A 198 6.76 -18.07 14.88
N PRO A 199 5.58 -18.00 15.50
CA PRO A 199 5.30 -18.71 16.75
C PRO A 199 5.29 -20.25 16.58
N ASP A 200 5.36 -20.92 17.73
CA ASP A 200 5.02 -22.34 17.88
C ASP A 200 3.62 -22.65 17.30
N PRO A 201 3.40 -23.84 16.71
CA PRO A 201 4.34 -24.95 16.52
C PRO A 201 5.12 -24.89 15.19
N PHE A 202 4.87 -23.89 14.35
CA PHE A 202 5.30 -23.91 12.94
C PHE A 202 6.62 -23.18 12.67
N TYR A 203 7.04 -22.25 13.53
CA TYR A 203 8.34 -21.55 13.43
C TYR A 203 8.66 -20.99 12.04
N PHE A 204 7.63 -20.43 11.39
CA PHE A 204 7.69 -19.98 10.01
C PHE A 204 8.83 -18.98 9.79
N ARG A 205 9.71 -19.25 8.82
CA ARG A 205 11.00 -18.56 8.69
C ARG A 205 10.97 -17.27 7.88
N PHE A 206 9.83 -16.89 7.31
CA PHE A 206 9.71 -15.78 6.38
C PHE A 206 10.64 -15.92 5.16
N ASP A 207 10.82 -17.18 4.71
CA ASP A 207 11.70 -17.59 3.60
C ASP A 207 10.98 -17.73 2.25
N ARG A 208 9.74 -17.21 2.16
CA ARG A 208 8.88 -17.26 0.98
C ARG A 208 7.79 -16.19 1.02
N LEU A 209 7.30 -15.84 -0.17
CA LEU A 209 6.19 -14.91 -0.35
C LEU A 209 4.84 -15.64 -0.44
N GLY A 210 3.77 -14.88 -0.26
CA GLY A 210 2.38 -15.28 -0.49
C GLY A 210 1.99 -15.28 -1.97
N VAL A 211 0.69 -15.40 -2.21
CA VAL A 211 0.10 -15.41 -3.56
C VAL A 211 0.20 -14.02 -4.20
N ARG A 212 0.15 -13.93 -5.54
CA ARG A 212 0.07 -12.63 -6.22
C ARG A 212 -1.16 -11.85 -5.79
N VAL A 213 -1.01 -10.53 -5.67
CA VAL A 213 -2.12 -9.59 -5.45
C VAL A 213 -2.09 -8.48 -6.50
N PRO A 214 -3.25 -7.96 -6.95
CA PRO A 214 -3.31 -7.01 -8.05
C PRO A 214 -2.91 -5.60 -7.58
N THR A 215 -1.93 -5.01 -8.26
CA THR A 215 -1.40 -3.69 -7.89
C THR A 215 -1.28 -2.77 -9.09
N PHE A 216 -1.61 -1.49 -8.87
CA PHE A 216 -1.67 -0.43 -9.87
C PHE A 216 -0.85 0.77 -9.40
N LEU A 217 -0.02 1.38 -10.25
CA LEU A 217 0.59 2.69 -9.99
C LEU A 217 0.04 3.73 -10.97
N ILE A 218 -0.68 4.71 -10.42
CA ILE A 218 -1.39 5.76 -11.15
C ILE A 218 -0.65 7.08 -10.93
N SER A 219 -0.13 7.70 -11.99
CA SER A 219 0.57 8.99 -11.89
C SER A 219 0.55 9.72 -13.24
N PRO A 220 0.53 11.07 -13.28
CA PRO A 220 0.73 11.81 -14.53
C PRO A 220 2.15 11.69 -15.11
N TRP A 221 3.06 10.95 -14.47
CA TRP A 221 4.38 10.58 -15.02
C TRP A 221 4.40 9.22 -15.72
N ILE A 222 3.27 8.51 -15.78
CA ILE A 222 3.18 7.19 -16.40
C ILE A 222 2.45 7.33 -17.74
N ASP A 223 3.15 7.01 -18.82
CA ASP A 223 2.56 6.98 -20.16
C ASP A 223 1.49 5.90 -20.26
N ARG A 224 0.42 6.18 -21.01
CA ARG A 224 -0.72 5.29 -21.20
C ARG A 224 -0.27 3.90 -21.64
N GLY A 225 -0.66 2.89 -20.87
CA GLY A 225 -0.38 1.49 -21.21
C GLY A 225 1.07 1.06 -21.00
N THR A 226 1.88 1.81 -20.22
CA THR A 226 3.22 1.37 -19.79
C THR A 226 3.11 0.02 -19.06
N GLY A 227 3.54 -1.04 -19.74
CA GLY A 227 3.01 -2.38 -19.49
C GLY A 227 3.71 -3.20 -18.41
N LYS A 228 2.90 -3.85 -17.58
CA LYS A 228 3.00 -5.27 -17.15
C LYS A 228 4.39 -5.95 -17.23
N CYS A 229 5.38 -5.42 -16.51
CA CYS A 229 6.51 -6.19 -15.99
C CYS A 229 7.28 -5.34 -14.98
N LEU A 230 6.83 -5.34 -13.72
CA LEU A 230 7.60 -4.74 -12.63
C LEU A 230 7.43 -5.63 -11.40
N ILE A 231 8.52 -6.29 -11.01
CA ILE A 231 8.57 -7.22 -9.88
C ILE A 231 8.85 -6.41 -8.63
N ILE A 232 7.87 -6.31 -7.73
CA ILE A 232 8.02 -5.61 -6.47
C ILE A 232 7.48 -6.50 -5.33
N CYS A 233 8.40 -6.96 -4.44
CA CYS A 233 8.13 -7.47 -3.10
C CYS A 233 9.41 -7.35 -2.18
N LEU A 234 9.36 -6.96 -0.88
CA LEU A 234 10.38 -6.44 0.10
C LEU A 234 10.83 -4.92 0.09
N CYS A 235 10.19 -3.94 0.77
CA CYS A 235 10.36 -2.47 0.50
C CYS A 235 11.15 -1.57 1.48
N GLU A 236 10.49 -0.53 2.02
CA GLU A 236 10.97 0.82 2.43
C GLU A 236 11.74 1.63 1.37
N ASN A 237 12.43 0.95 0.45
CA ASN A 237 13.30 1.55 -0.56
C ASN A 237 12.62 2.49 -1.56
N PHE A 238 11.34 2.29 -1.93
CA PHE A 238 10.69 3.19 -2.91
C PHE A 238 10.64 4.65 -2.41
N VAL A 239 10.39 4.84 -1.11
CA VAL A 239 10.27 6.18 -0.51
C VAL A 239 11.63 6.78 -0.22
N LEU A 240 12.57 5.97 0.28
CA LEU A 240 13.92 6.42 0.59
C LEU A 240 14.74 6.75 -0.67
N HIS A 241 14.64 5.97 -1.75
CA HIS A 241 15.26 6.33 -3.03
C HIS A 241 14.58 7.50 -3.72
N ALA A 242 13.25 7.64 -3.65
CA ALA A 242 12.58 8.77 -4.30
C ALA A 242 12.86 10.13 -3.63
N TYR A 243 13.35 10.13 -2.39
CA TYR A 243 13.92 11.31 -1.71
C TYR A 243 15.46 11.31 -1.66
N GLY A 244 16.15 10.31 -2.25
CA GLY A 244 17.59 10.11 -2.21
C GLY A 244 18.25 10.05 -3.60
N ASP A 245 18.76 11.20 -4.04
CA ASP A 245 19.66 11.44 -5.19
C ASP A 245 19.34 10.82 -6.57
N SER A 246 18.97 11.71 -7.51
CA SER A 246 19.09 11.58 -8.97
C SER A 246 18.27 10.49 -9.72
N PHE A 247 17.10 10.89 -10.24
CA PHE A 247 16.62 10.41 -11.54
C PHE A 247 17.36 11.20 -12.64
N PRO A 248 18.11 10.54 -13.56
CA PRO A 248 17.52 10.04 -14.82
C PRO A 248 18.24 8.79 -15.41
N PRO A 249 17.91 8.28 -16.62
CA PRO A 249 16.67 8.40 -17.40
C PRO A 249 15.96 7.04 -17.63
N ILE A 250 14.68 7.11 -18.00
CA ILE A 250 13.89 6.17 -18.84
C ILE A 250 14.40 4.70 -18.94
N LEU A 251 13.77 3.82 -18.15
CA LEU A 251 13.39 2.44 -18.52
C LEU A 251 14.45 1.53 -19.20
N SER A 252 15.71 1.53 -18.74
CA SER A 252 16.68 0.51 -19.17
C SER A 252 17.58 -0.02 -18.05
N GLY A 253 17.47 -1.34 -17.76
CA GLY A 253 18.56 -2.12 -17.16
C GLY A 253 18.76 -2.05 -15.64
N ILE A 254 17.76 -2.39 -14.83
CA ILE A 254 17.94 -2.58 -13.36
C ILE A 254 17.86 -4.07 -12.99
N ARG A 255 18.96 -4.61 -12.45
CA ARG A 255 19.02 -5.89 -11.70
C ARG A 255 19.16 -5.59 -10.21
N ILE A 256 18.06 -5.57 -9.47
CA ILE A 256 18.04 -5.43 -8.00
C ILE A 256 17.08 -6.47 -7.39
N LEU A 257 17.37 -6.89 -6.18
CA LEU A 257 16.61 -7.85 -5.36
C LEU A 257 16.35 -7.19 -3.98
N PRO A 258 15.23 -7.45 -3.29
CA PRO A 258 13.82 -7.27 -3.74
C PRO A 258 13.09 -6.00 -3.12
N PRO A 259 11.90 -5.45 -3.60
CA PRO A 259 11.32 -4.07 -3.34
C PRO A 259 9.85 -3.64 -2.76
N PHE A 260 8.91 -4.43 -2.15
CA PHE A 260 7.39 -4.31 -1.83
C PHE A 260 6.53 -2.97 -1.83
N ASP A 261 5.49 -2.89 -0.96
CA ASP A 261 4.08 -2.64 -1.33
C ASP A 261 3.33 -1.68 -0.36
N VAL A 262 2.53 -0.71 -0.81
CA VAL A 262 1.44 -0.03 -0.03
C VAL A 262 0.44 0.67 -0.98
N LEU A 263 -0.77 1.04 -0.54
CA LEU A 263 -1.64 2.01 -1.24
C LEU A 263 -1.24 3.45 -0.83
N MET A 264 -0.42 4.11 -1.66
CA MET A 264 0.32 5.35 -1.30
C MET A 264 -0.09 6.53 -2.19
N SER A 265 -0.10 7.75 -1.66
CA SER A 265 0.08 8.96 -2.50
C SER A 265 1.27 9.77 -2.00
N PHE A 266 2.13 10.18 -2.94
CA PHE A 266 3.35 10.96 -2.70
C PHE A 266 3.20 12.44 -3.08
N SER A 267 4.14 13.30 -2.64
CA SER A 267 4.29 14.67 -3.15
C SER A 267 5.78 15.02 -3.29
N PHE A 268 6.22 15.38 -4.49
CA PHE A 268 7.63 15.63 -4.84
C PHE A 268 7.90 17.08 -5.29
N PRO A 269 8.57 17.92 -4.49
CA PRO A 269 8.89 19.29 -4.87
C PRO A 269 9.97 19.33 -5.97
N ARG A 270 9.69 19.99 -7.09
CA ARG A 270 10.68 20.19 -8.16
C ARG A 270 11.91 20.97 -7.68
N LYS A 271 13.10 20.36 -7.76
CA LYS A 271 14.33 21.10 -8.08
C LYS A 271 14.40 21.31 -9.59
N SER A 272 14.64 22.55 -10.02
CA SER A 272 14.84 22.88 -11.43
C SER A 272 16.28 22.58 -11.87
N CYS A 273 16.43 21.67 -12.83
CA CYS A 273 17.61 21.61 -13.69
C CYS A 273 17.19 21.94 -15.12
N CYS A 274 17.76 23.02 -15.64
CA CYS A 274 17.83 23.29 -17.09
C CYS A 274 19.26 22.96 -17.54
N LEU A 275 19.40 22.59 -18.82
CA LEU A 275 20.60 22.01 -19.45
C LEU A 275 20.83 20.54 -19.08
#